data_AF-A0A7H9SRQ8-F1
#
_entry.id   AF-A0A7H9SRQ8-F1
#
_cell.length_a   1.000
_cell.length_b   1.000
_cell.length_c   1.000
_cell.angle_alpha   90.00
_cell.angle_beta   90.00
_cell.angle_gamma   90.00
#
_symmetry.space_group_name_H-M   'P 1'
#
loop_
_entity.id
_entity.type
_entity.pdbx_description
1 polymer ?
#
loop_
_entity_poly.entity_id
_entity_poly.type
_entity_poly.pdbx_seq_one_letter_code
_entity_poly.pdbx_strand_id
1 'polypeptide(L)'
;MQRKALIFIIVFTFCWLFNPIKADFEEKTEDDFLKASERCLQSEHLPGTYKGHFENFDYADEEPVHRYIHCIWTDLKLWNDRTGFNVEHIASLYRDKANTEVLVPILSVCNRNTQNEPTLKWCYNAFKCVLNSLVGQWFKEDVGRKLQDTQTTTNHVG
;
A
#
# COMPACT_ATOMS: atom_id res chain seq x y z
N MET A 1 56.08 -20.71 -19.70
CA MET A 1 54.91 -20.41 -20.55
C MET A 1 53.66 -20.96 -19.86
N GLN A 2 52.73 -20.07 -19.51
CA GLN A 2 51.29 -20.26 -19.28
C GLN A 2 50.80 -21.29 -18.23
N ARG A 3 50.54 -20.79 -17.02
CA ARG A 3 49.55 -21.33 -16.06
C ARG A 3 48.15 -21.18 -16.64
N LYS A 4 47.41 -22.27 -16.87
CA LYS A 4 45.95 -22.25 -17.07
C LYS A 4 45.32 -23.46 -16.40
N ALA A 5 45.06 -23.34 -15.11
CA ALA A 5 44.18 -24.23 -14.37
C ALA A 5 43.32 -23.37 -13.45
N LEU A 6 42.05 -23.74 -13.30
CA LEU A 6 41.02 -23.12 -12.46
C LEU A 6 40.30 -21.86 -13.00
N ILE A 7 39.62 -21.93 -14.15
CA ILE A 7 38.47 -21.02 -14.40
C ILE A 7 37.41 -21.73 -15.27
N PHE A 8 36.86 -22.88 -14.85
CA PHE A 8 35.69 -23.45 -15.56
C PHE A 8 34.70 -24.23 -14.67
N ILE A 9 34.95 -24.41 -13.37
CA ILE A 9 34.09 -25.21 -12.49
C ILE A 9 33.12 -24.36 -11.62
N ILE A 10 33.25 -23.03 -11.62
CA ILE A 10 32.46 -22.16 -10.73
C ILE A 10 31.08 -21.79 -11.32
N VAL A 11 30.83 -22.04 -12.61
CA VAL A 11 29.60 -21.56 -13.27
C VAL A 11 28.42 -22.55 -13.19
N PHE A 12 28.67 -23.85 -12.99
CA PHE A 12 27.59 -24.86 -13.00
C PHE A 12 27.03 -25.24 -11.62
N THR A 13 27.64 -24.78 -10.52
CA THR A 13 27.20 -25.10 -9.14
C THR A 13 26.34 -24.02 -8.50
N PHE A 14 26.03 -22.92 -9.20
CA PHE A 14 25.24 -21.81 -8.64
C PHE A 14 23.76 -21.81 -9.05
N CYS A 15 23.34 -22.68 -9.98
CA CYS A 15 21.94 -22.75 -10.42
C CYS A 15 21.00 -23.59 -9.53
N TRP A 16 21.53 -24.33 -8.55
CA TRP A 16 20.71 -25.17 -7.65
C TRP A 16 20.24 -24.46 -6.36
N LEU A 17 20.64 -23.20 -6.14
CA LEU A 17 20.28 -22.43 -4.93
C LEU A 17 19.23 -21.34 -5.18
N PHE A 18 18.83 -21.11 -6.43
CA PHE A 18 17.72 -20.21 -6.74
C PHE A 18 16.40 -20.99 -6.74
N ASN A 19 15.95 -21.42 -5.56
CA ASN A 19 14.51 -21.60 -5.39
C ASN A 19 13.88 -20.21 -5.56
N PRO A 20 12.97 -20.00 -6.52
CA PRO A 20 12.25 -18.74 -6.58
C PRO A 20 11.48 -18.61 -5.27
N ILE A 21 11.90 -17.67 -4.41
CA ILE A 21 11.12 -17.28 -3.24
C ILE A 21 9.82 -16.72 -3.80
N LYS A 22 8.76 -17.53 -3.79
CA LYS A 22 7.41 -16.99 -3.94
C LYS A 22 7.20 -16.11 -2.72
N ALA A 23 7.12 -14.79 -2.92
CA ALA A 23 6.75 -13.87 -1.85
C ALA A 23 5.34 -14.26 -1.40
N ASP A 24 5.23 -14.83 -0.21
CA ASP A 24 3.96 -15.11 0.44
C ASP A 24 3.57 -13.83 1.19
N PHE A 25 2.67 -13.07 0.58
CA PHE A 25 2.20 -11.83 1.15
C PHE A 25 1.01 -12.10 2.08
N GLU A 26 1.06 -11.50 3.26
CA GLU A 26 -0.05 -11.54 4.22
C GLU A 26 -1.26 -10.82 3.61
N GLU A 27 -2.37 -11.52 3.39
CA GLU A 27 -3.60 -10.92 2.87
C GLU A 27 -4.08 -9.76 3.75
N LYS A 28 -4.50 -8.66 3.12
CA LYS A 28 -5.04 -7.47 3.77
C LYS A 28 -6.44 -7.19 3.25
N THR A 29 -7.34 -6.90 4.18
CA THR A 29 -8.76 -6.65 3.92
C THR A 29 -9.15 -5.21 4.23
N GLU A 30 -10.40 -4.85 3.91
CA GLU A 30 -11.00 -3.57 4.28
C GLU A 30 -11.05 -3.41 5.81
N ASP A 31 -11.25 -4.50 6.56
CA ASP A 31 -11.19 -4.50 8.03
C ASP A 31 -9.80 -4.16 8.55
N ASP A 32 -8.75 -4.66 7.90
CA ASP A 32 -7.38 -4.35 8.28
C ASP A 32 -7.06 -2.88 8.01
N PHE A 33 -7.52 -2.34 6.89
CA PHE A 33 -7.42 -0.92 6.59
C PHE A 33 -8.13 -0.06 7.65
N LEU A 34 -9.38 -0.38 8.01
CA LEU A 34 -10.13 0.38 9.01
C LEU A 34 -9.48 0.31 10.40
N LYS A 35 -8.95 -0.86 10.78
CA LYS A 35 -8.20 -1.01 12.04
C LYS A 35 -6.88 -0.24 12.03
N ALA A 36 -6.15 -0.24 10.92
CA ALA A 36 -4.93 0.56 10.75
C ALA A 36 -5.24 2.07 10.81
N SER A 37 -6.32 2.49 10.16
CA SER A 37 -6.83 3.87 10.21
C SER A 37 -7.10 4.33 11.65
N GLU A 38 -7.84 3.54 12.43
CA GLU A 38 -8.12 3.88 13.84
C GLU A 38 -6.84 3.93 14.69
N ARG A 39 -5.91 2.96 14.52
CA ARG A 39 -4.60 3.00 15.20
C ARG A 39 -3.79 4.24 14.83
N CYS A 40 -3.76 4.61 13.56
CA CYS A 40 -2.99 5.75 13.07
C CYS A 40 -3.60 7.10 13.46
N LEU A 41 -4.93 7.21 13.54
CA LEU A 41 -5.58 8.39 14.13
C LEU A 41 -5.09 8.63 15.57
N GLN A 42 -5.03 7.55 16.36
CA GLN A 42 -4.57 7.60 17.76
C GLN A 42 -3.07 7.89 17.85
N SER A 43 -2.23 7.19 17.08
CA SER A 43 -0.76 7.36 17.08
C SER A 43 -0.34 8.77 16.66
N GLU A 44 -1.00 9.34 15.65
CA GLU A 44 -0.72 10.68 15.16
C GLU A 44 -1.41 11.79 15.96
N HIS A 45 -2.11 11.42 17.04
CA HIS A 45 -2.85 12.34 17.93
C HIS A 45 -3.81 13.25 17.16
N LEU A 46 -4.44 12.73 16.10
CA LEU A 46 -5.36 13.50 15.29
C LEU A 46 -6.70 13.67 16.02
N PRO A 47 -7.25 14.90 16.07
CA PRO A 47 -8.59 15.13 16.61
C PRO A 47 -9.65 14.27 15.90
N GLY A 48 -10.67 13.85 16.64
CA GLY A 48 -11.76 13.04 16.09
C GLY A 48 -12.52 13.69 14.92
N THR A 49 -12.40 15.01 14.72
CA THR A 49 -12.96 15.72 13.55
C THR A 49 -12.40 15.20 12.24
N TYR A 50 -11.14 14.75 12.20
CA TYR A 50 -10.53 14.16 10.99
C TYR A 50 -11.19 12.85 10.56
N LYS A 51 -11.74 12.09 11.51
CA LYS A 51 -12.36 10.79 11.23
C LYS A 51 -13.46 10.90 10.18
N GLY A 52 -14.36 11.88 10.34
CA GLY A 52 -15.44 12.11 9.38
C GLY A 52 -14.95 12.52 7.99
N HIS A 53 -13.86 13.29 7.89
CA HIS A 53 -13.25 13.62 6.60
C HIS A 53 -12.68 12.36 5.92
N PHE A 54 -11.94 11.54 6.68
CA PHE A 54 -11.31 10.33 6.15
C PHE A 54 -12.34 9.26 5.75
N GLU A 55 -13.44 9.11 6.49
CA GLU A 55 -14.57 8.23 6.12
C GLU A 55 -15.24 8.67 4.81
N ASN A 56 -15.14 9.95 4.44
CA ASN A 56 -15.59 10.49 3.16
C ASN A 56 -14.47 10.56 2.10
N PHE A 57 -13.32 9.92 2.36
CA PHE A 57 -12.13 9.94 1.51
C PHE A 57 -11.58 11.35 1.22
N ASP A 58 -11.86 12.30 2.12
CA ASP A 58 -11.33 13.65 2.11
C ASP A 58 -10.07 13.71 2.97
N TYR A 59 -8.94 13.99 2.34
CA TYR A 59 -7.62 14.02 2.97
C TYR A 59 -6.95 15.33 2.59
N ALA A 60 -6.99 16.29 3.51
CA ALA A 60 -6.39 17.62 3.35
C ALA A 60 -4.87 17.54 3.13
N ASP A 61 -4.33 18.54 2.43
CA ASP A 61 -2.90 18.62 2.16
C ASP A 61 -2.16 19.28 3.33
N GLU A 62 -2.12 18.57 4.46
CA GLU A 62 -1.54 19.04 5.72
C GLU A 62 -0.61 17.99 6.32
N GLU A 63 0.45 18.45 6.97
CA GLU A 63 1.51 17.57 7.48
C GLU A 63 1.01 16.49 8.48
N PRO A 64 0.06 16.77 9.40
CA PRO A 64 -0.55 15.72 10.22
C PRO A 64 -1.28 14.64 9.41
N VAL A 65 -1.91 15.01 8.28
CA VAL A 65 -2.57 14.06 7.38
C VAL A 65 -1.52 13.23 6.62
N HIS A 66 -0.38 13.83 6.25
CA HIS A 66 0.70 13.10 5.60
C HIS A 66 1.26 12.00 6.50
N ARG A 67 1.48 12.30 7.78
CA ARG A 67 1.91 11.29 8.76
C ARG A 67 0.88 10.19 8.95
N TYR A 68 -0.41 10.55 9.05
CA TYR A 68 -1.49 9.57 9.17
C TYR A 68 -1.55 8.61 7.98
N ILE A 69 -1.46 9.13 6.75
CA ILE A 69 -1.42 8.30 5.53
C ILE A 69 -0.20 7.40 5.51
N HIS A 70 0.98 7.96 5.83
CA HIS A 70 2.22 7.19 5.91
C HIS A 70 2.15 6.06 6.95
N CYS A 71 1.59 6.35 8.13
CA CYS A 71 1.36 5.37 9.18
C CYS A 71 0.53 4.18 8.68
N ILE A 72 -0.60 4.43 8.02
CA ILE A 72 -1.50 3.34 7.55
C ILE A 72 -0.77 2.44 6.56
N TRP A 73 -0.17 3.01 5.52
CA TRP A 73 0.43 2.21 4.46
C TRP A 73 1.68 1.46 4.94
N THR A 74 2.39 2.02 5.92
CA THR A 74 3.52 1.35 6.57
C THR A 74 3.06 0.21 7.48
N ASP A 75 2.01 0.43 8.30
CA ASP A 75 1.42 -0.59 9.19
C ASP A 75 0.89 -1.80 8.41
N LEU A 76 0.28 -1.55 7.24
CA LEU A 76 -0.18 -2.58 6.32
C LEU A 76 0.93 -3.25 5.51
N LYS A 77 2.18 -2.78 5.62
CA LYS A 77 3.34 -3.24 4.83
C LYS A 77 3.13 -3.10 3.31
N LEU A 78 2.38 -2.06 2.92
CA LEU A 78 2.09 -1.70 1.53
C LEU A 78 2.91 -0.49 1.06
N TRP A 79 3.66 0.14 1.95
CA TRP A 79 4.60 1.21 1.67
C TRP A 79 5.99 0.92 2.25
N ASN A 80 7.03 1.42 1.57
CA ASN A 80 8.41 1.39 2.02
C ASN A 80 9.07 2.75 1.73
N ASP A 81 9.78 3.32 2.69
CA ASP A 81 10.38 4.66 2.55
C ASP A 81 11.50 4.79 1.50
N ARG A 82 11.96 3.67 0.95
CA ARG A 82 12.99 3.62 -0.09
C ARG A 82 12.40 3.40 -1.48
N THR A 83 11.31 2.64 -1.58
CA THR A 83 10.74 2.19 -2.86
C THR A 83 9.30 2.65 -3.09
N GLY A 84 8.65 3.21 -2.09
CA GLY A 84 7.26 3.64 -2.09
C GLY A 84 6.29 2.47 -2.03
N PHE A 85 5.22 2.49 -2.82
CA PHE A 85 4.22 1.41 -2.82
C PHE A 85 4.85 0.03 -3.11
N ASN A 86 4.51 -0.97 -2.29
CA ASN A 86 4.81 -2.37 -2.57
C ASN A 86 3.82 -2.90 -3.60
N VAL A 87 4.09 -2.58 -4.88
CA VAL A 87 3.21 -2.87 -6.01
C VAL A 87 2.90 -4.36 -6.14
N GLU A 88 3.88 -5.24 -5.86
CA GLU A 88 3.68 -6.69 -5.92
C GLU A 88 2.68 -7.17 -4.86
N HIS A 89 2.82 -6.68 -3.63
CA HIS A 89 1.90 -6.99 -2.54
C HIS A 89 0.50 -6.44 -2.83
N ILE A 90 0.37 -5.18 -3.25
CA ILE A 90 -0.94 -4.62 -3.58
C ILE A 90 -1.58 -5.39 -4.74
N ALA A 91 -0.81 -5.77 -5.76
CA ALA A 91 -1.32 -6.58 -6.87
C ALA A 91 -1.78 -7.97 -6.44
N SER A 92 -1.17 -8.58 -5.41
CA SER A 92 -1.65 -9.86 -4.89
C SER A 92 -3.00 -9.73 -4.18
N LEU A 93 -3.30 -8.60 -3.53
CA LEU A 93 -4.60 -8.35 -2.89
C LEU A 93 -5.76 -8.27 -3.89
N TYR A 94 -5.46 -7.83 -5.11
CA TYR A 94 -6.43 -7.62 -6.17
C TYR A 94 -6.44 -8.71 -7.25
N ARG A 95 -5.62 -9.76 -7.11
CA ARG A 95 -5.41 -10.78 -8.15
C ARG A 95 -6.71 -11.40 -8.68
N ASP A 96 -7.66 -11.65 -7.78
CA ASP A 96 -8.95 -12.26 -8.12
C ASP A 96 -10.10 -11.24 -8.22
N LYS A 97 -9.82 -9.97 -7.90
CA LYS A 97 -10.83 -8.90 -7.76
C LYS A 97 -10.74 -7.82 -8.84
N ALA A 98 -9.57 -7.63 -9.46
CA ALA A 98 -9.37 -6.56 -10.44
C ALA A 98 -8.38 -6.93 -11.54
N ASN A 99 -8.42 -6.16 -12.64
CA ASN A 99 -7.46 -6.29 -13.71
C ASN A 99 -6.09 -5.72 -13.26
N THR A 100 -5.16 -6.62 -12.95
CA THR A 100 -3.78 -6.27 -12.53
C THR A 100 -3.03 -5.48 -13.60
N GLU A 101 -3.39 -5.63 -14.89
CA GLU A 101 -2.84 -4.84 -16.00
C GLU A 101 -3.18 -3.35 -15.90
N VAL A 102 -4.24 -3.00 -15.16
CA VAL A 102 -4.62 -1.61 -14.88
C VAL A 102 -4.03 -1.13 -13.56
N LEU A 103 -4.06 -1.98 -12.53
CA LEU A 103 -3.61 -1.64 -11.19
C LEU A 103 -2.11 -1.36 -11.12
N VAL A 104 -1.28 -2.24 -11.68
CA VAL A 104 0.19 -2.13 -11.58
C VAL A 104 0.71 -0.86 -12.23
N PRO A 105 0.30 -0.48 -13.46
CA PRO A 105 0.75 0.78 -14.07
C PRO A 105 0.35 2.02 -13.28
N ILE A 106 -0.87 2.08 -12.76
CA ILE A 106 -1.35 3.24 -11.99
C ILE A 106 -0.52 3.41 -10.72
N LEU A 107 -0.36 2.34 -9.94
CA LEU A 107 0.46 2.38 -8.71
C LEU A 107 1.90 2.82 -9.04
N SER A 108 2.50 2.23 -10.07
CA SER A 108 3.88 2.51 -10.46
C SER A 108 4.08 3.96 -10.91
N VAL A 109 3.15 4.51 -11.71
CA VAL A 109 3.22 5.89 -12.20
C VAL A 109 3.02 6.87 -11.06
N CYS A 110 1.99 6.67 -10.22
CA CYS A 110 1.74 7.53 -9.07
C CYS A 110 2.90 7.54 -8.08
N ASN A 111 3.51 6.38 -7.86
CA ASN A 111 4.68 6.25 -7.00
C ASN A 111 5.90 7.00 -7.55
N ARG A 112 6.21 6.82 -8.84
CA ARG A 112 7.40 7.42 -9.47
C ARG A 112 7.29 8.93 -9.64
N ASN A 113 6.11 9.45 -9.97
CA ASN A 113 5.93 10.87 -10.27
C ASN A 113 6.21 11.79 -9.07
N THR A 114 6.16 11.25 -7.85
CA THR A 114 6.26 12.00 -6.60
C THR A 114 7.50 11.59 -5.78
N GLN A 115 8.36 10.73 -6.32
CA GLN A 115 9.49 10.10 -5.60
C GLN A 115 10.58 11.08 -5.13
N ASN A 116 10.62 12.30 -5.68
CA ASN A 116 11.60 13.31 -5.32
C ASN A 116 11.14 14.16 -4.12
N GLU A 117 9.91 13.97 -3.64
CA GLU A 117 9.37 14.64 -2.45
C GLU A 117 9.97 14.05 -1.16
N PRO A 118 9.95 14.79 -0.04
CA PRO A 118 10.24 14.22 1.28
C PRO A 118 9.31 13.02 1.58
N THR A 119 9.81 12.00 2.28
CA THR A 119 9.15 10.69 2.46
C THR A 119 7.65 10.76 2.79
N LEU A 120 7.25 11.58 3.76
CA LEU A 120 5.83 11.72 4.15
C LEU A 120 4.99 12.31 3.01
N LYS A 121 5.51 13.36 2.37
CA LYS A 121 4.86 14.04 1.23
C LYS A 121 4.85 13.14 -0.01
N TRP A 122 5.88 12.32 -0.22
CA TRP A 122 5.93 11.31 -1.27
C TRP A 122 4.81 10.29 -1.09
N CYS A 123 4.70 9.68 0.10
CA CYS A 123 3.63 8.74 0.44
C CYS A 123 2.25 9.37 0.23
N TYR A 124 2.04 10.56 0.77
CA TYR A 124 0.79 11.30 0.63
C TYR A 124 0.44 11.58 -0.84
N ASN A 125 1.36 12.16 -1.62
CA ASN A 125 1.09 12.52 -3.01
C ASN A 125 0.88 11.27 -3.89
N ALA A 126 1.64 10.19 -3.65
CA ALA A 126 1.44 8.92 -4.33
C ALA A 126 0.04 8.35 -4.01
N PHE A 127 -0.36 8.35 -2.73
CA PHE A 127 -1.70 7.94 -2.30
C PHE A 127 -2.80 8.80 -2.96
N LYS A 128 -2.70 10.13 -2.91
CA LYS A 128 -3.69 11.02 -3.54
C LYS A 128 -3.80 10.80 -5.04
N CYS A 129 -2.68 10.55 -5.72
CA CYS A 129 -2.68 10.19 -7.14
C CYS A 129 -3.46 8.89 -7.40
N VAL A 130 -3.21 7.84 -6.62
CA VAL A 130 -3.94 6.57 -6.74
C VAL A 130 -5.43 6.74 -6.40
N LEU A 131 -5.74 7.46 -5.32
CA LEU A 131 -7.11 7.72 -4.86
C LEU A 131 -7.97 8.46 -5.91
N ASN A 132 -7.34 9.24 -6.78
CA ASN A 132 -7.97 9.98 -7.88
C ASN A 132 -7.99 9.21 -9.21
N SER A 133 -7.64 7.92 -9.21
CA SER A 133 -7.64 7.05 -10.38
C SER A 133 -8.77 6.01 -10.31
N LEU A 134 -8.86 5.13 -11.32
CA LEU A 134 -9.77 3.99 -11.32
C LEU A 134 -9.50 3.02 -10.16
N VAL A 135 -8.24 2.79 -9.79
CA VAL A 135 -7.89 1.98 -8.60
C VAL A 135 -8.43 2.62 -7.33
N GLY A 136 -8.38 3.95 -7.25
CA GLY A 136 -8.96 4.71 -6.16
C GLY A 136 -10.48 4.59 -6.07
N GLN A 137 -11.17 4.41 -7.21
CA GLN A 137 -12.62 4.16 -7.22
C GLN A 137 -12.95 2.81 -6.61
N TRP A 138 -12.25 1.73 -7.01
CA TRP A 138 -12.43 0.40 -6.40
C TRP A 138 -12.18 0.43 -4.90
N PHE A 139 -11.10 1.06 -4.47
CA PHE A 139 -10.79 1.24 -3.05
C PHE A 139 -11.91 1.96 -2.29
N LYS A 140 -12.45 3.05 -2.86
CA LYS A 140 -13.55 3.81 -2.24
C LYS A 140 -14.84 2.98 -2.14
N GLU A 141 -15.14 2.17 -3.16
CA GLU A 141 -16.30 1.28 -3.16
C GLU A 141 -16.16 0.17 -2.10
N ASP A 142 -15.00 -0.48 -2.01
CA ASP A 142 -14.75 -1.55 -1.06
C ASP A 142 -14.79 -1.05 0.39
N VAL A 143 -14.03 0.00 0.70
CA VAL A 143 -14.01 0.60 2.05
C VAL A 143 -15.34 1.27 2.38
N GLY A 144 -15.97 1.95 1.41
CA GLY A 144 -17.24 2.63 1.61
C GLY A 144 -18.39 1.67 1.97
N ARG A 145 -18.46 0.51 1.31
CA ARG A 145 -19.39 -0.56 1.69
C ARG A 145 -19.17 -1.02 3.12
N LYS A 146 -17.91 -1.28 3.49
CA LYS A 146 -17.55 -1.72 4.85
C LYS A 146 -17.92 -0.70 5.94
N LEU A 147 -17.74 0.59 5.66
CA LEU A 147 -18.14 1.66 6.57
C LEU A 147 -19.66 1.69 6.78
N GLN A 148 -20.45 1.56 5.71
CA GLN A 148 -21.92 1.54 5.77
C GLN A 148 -22.45 0.32 6.53
N ASP A 149 -21.87 -0.86 6.31
CA ASP A 149 -22.22 -2.10 7.02
C ASP A 149 -21.99 -1.96 8.53
N THR A 150 -20.87 -1.33 8.90
CA THR A 150 -20.51 -1.06 10.30
C THR A 150 -21.54 -0.13 10.94
N GLN A 151 -21.90 0.98 10.29
CA GLN A 151 -22.89 1.94 10.79
C GLN A 151 -24.28 1.31 10.93
N THR A 152 -24.71 0.52 9.95
CA THR A 152 -26.00 -0.19 9.99
C THR A 152 -26.06 -1.17 11.16
N THR A 153 -24.97 -1.90 11.42
CA THR A 153 -24.86 -2.81 12.56
C THR A 153 -24.94 -2.08 13.91
N THR A 154 -24.27 -0.92 14.04
CA THR A 154 -24.34 -0.12 15.27
C THR A 154 -25.75 0.43 15.53
N ASN A 155 -26.44 0.87 14.47
CA ASN A 155 -27.79 1.43 14.59
C ASN A 155 -28.88 0.39 14.94
N HIS A 156 -28.65 -0.89 14.65
CA HIS A 156 -29.59 -1.98 14.97
C HIS A 156 -29.42 -2.58 16.37
N VAL A 157 -28.36 -2.22 17.09
CA VAL A 157 -28.04 -2.73 18.45
C VAL A 157 -28.35 -1.66 19.53
N GLY A 158 -28.80 -0.46 19.13
CA GLY A 158 -29.16 0.65 20.01
C GLY A 158 -30.63 0.68 20.42
#